data_AF-A0A1H3XQM2-F1
#
_entry.id   AF-A0A1H3XQM2-F1
#
_cell.length_a   1.000
_cell.length_b   1.000
_cell.length_c   1.000
_cell.angle_alpha   90.00
_cell.angle_beta   90.00
_cell.angle_gamma   90.00
#
_symmetry.space_group_name_H-M   'P 1'
#
loop_
_entity.id
_entity.type
_entity.pdbx_description
1 polymer ?
#
loop_
_entity_poly.entity_id
_entity_poly.type
_entity_poly.pdbx_seq_one_letter_code
_entity_poly.pdbx_strand_id
1 'polypeptide(L)'
;MTAGWDTDTFRNDIQFMKSTEIAGIPDRQQSVRDAEAPGLRLMNFLSTHQTEIMAREKDNERYAYLYGVGSYWMAFEHSAYQLRRLFPQSETSIIRFVTYPFPVVMAAVSDAELYAYSRRHILRVTAPDRRVLMTEKLPVERYREWHRVEVEELA
;
A
#
# COMPACT_ATOMS: atom_id res chain seq x y z
N MET A 1 -3.07 -18.65 25.23
CA MET A 1 -3.64 -17.29 25.25
C MET A 1 -3.44 -16.72 23.85
N THR A 2 -4.49 -16.77 23.06
CA THR A 2 -4.51 -16.34 21.66
C THR A 2 -4.56 -14.82 21.61
N ALA A 3 -3.44 -14.17 21.27
CA ALA A 3 -3.46 -12.77 20.89
C ALA A 3 -4.30 -12.67 19.60
N GLY A 4 -5.55 -12.24 19.74
CA GLY A 4 -6.35 -11.78 18.62
C GLY A 4 -5.73 -10.49 18.14
N TRP A 5 -5.14 -10.52 16.95
CA TRP A 5 -4.53 -9.35 16.34
C TRP A 5 -5.62 -8.57 15.64
N ASP A 6 -5.61 -7.27 15.88
CA ASP A 6 -6.70 -6.36 15.59
C ASP A 6 -6.64 -5.87 14.13
N THR A 7 -7.24 -6.64 13.22
CA THR A 7 -7.58 -6.19 11.87
C THR A 7 -8.40 -4.90 11.88
N ASP A 8 -9.13 -4.61 12.98
CA ASP A 8 -9.89 -3.37 13.08
C ASP A 8 -8.96 -2.17 13.28
N THR A 9 -7.81 -2.30 13.96
CA THR A 9 -6.83 -1.20 14.05
C THR A 9 -6.27 -0.84 12.67
N PHE A 10 -5.90 -1.83 11.84
CA PHE A 10 -5.45 -1.59 10.47
C PHE A 10 -6.55 -0.97 9.61
N ARG A 11 -7.75 -1.57 9.64
CA ARG A 11 -8.91 -1.04 8.93
C ARG A 11 -9.22 0.38 9.37
N ASN A 12 -9.15 0.65 10.68
CA ASN A 12 -9.38 1.97 11.25
C ASN A 12 -8.27 2.95 10.84
N ASP A 13 -7.01 2.53 10.80
CA ASP A 13 -5.89 3.36 10.34
C ASP A 13 -6.02 3.68 8.85
N ILE A 14 -6.39 2.71 8.01
CA ILE A 14 -6.66 2.88 6.59
C ILE A 14 -7.94 3.72 6.36
N GLN A 15 -9.01 3.50 7.14
CA GLN A 15 -10.22 4.33 7.09
C GLN A 15 -9.97 5.75 7.59
N PHE A 16 -9.09 5.92 8.58
CA PHE A 16 -8.65 7.22 9.08
C PHE A 16 -7.81 7.94 8.01
N MET A 17 -6.93 7.22 7.30
CA MET A 17 -6.24 7.73 6.10
C MET A 17 -7.23 8.16 5.01
N LYS A 18 -8.26 7.37 4.71
CA LYS A 18 -9.35 7.74 3.76
C LYS A 18 -10.09 9.01 4.17
N SER A 19 -10.28 9.23 5.47
CA SER A 19 -11.04 10.37 6.00
C SER A 19 -10.23 11.68 6.06
N THR A 20 -8.90 11.60 6.07
CA THR A 20 -8.03 12.77 6.25
C THR A 20 -7.80 13.54 4.93
N GLU A 21 -8.24 13.03 3.78
CA GLU A 21 -8.16 13.73 2.49
C GLU A 21 -9.19 14.89 2.33
N ILE A 22 -10.11 15.10 3.28
CA ILE A 22 -11.15 16.15 3.20
C ILE A 22 -10.81 17.43 4.02
N ALA A 23 -9.80 17.40 4.89
CA ALA A 23 -9.45 18.57 5.70
C ALA A 23 -8.22 19.30 5.12
N GLY A 24 -8.44 20.54 4.67
CA GLY A 24 -7.37 21.45 4.26
C GLY A 24 -6.27 21.56 5.31
N ILE A 25 -5.05 21.77 4.79
CA ILE A 25 -3.78 22.09 5.46
C ILE A 25 -3.93 22.44 6.95
N PRO A 26 -3.47 21.59 7.90
CA PRO A 26 -3.42 21.98 9.29
C PRO A 26 -2.13 22.76 9.60
N ASP A 27 -2.35 23.77 10.44
CA ASP A 27 -1.42 24.77 10.94
C ASP A 27 -0.19 24.18 11.65
N ARG A 28 0.95 24.88 11.56
CA ARG A 28 2.31 24.43 11.89
C ARG A 28 2.62 24.26 13.40
N GLN A 29 1.62 24.10 14.26
CA GLN A 29 1.81 24.21 15.71
C GLN A 29 1.20 23.08 16.54
N GLN A 30 1.26 21.83 16.07
CA GLN A 30 0.93 20.65 16.92
C GLN A 30 2.10 19.66 16.92
N SER A 31 3.16 20.00 17.66
CA SER A 31 4.30 19.11 17.87
C SER A 31 4.23 18.41 19.24
N VAL A 32 4.50 17.10 19.19
CA VAL A 32 4.96 16.23 20.28
C VAL A 32 3.88 15.72 21.26
N ARG A 33 3.23 14.63 20.86
CA ARG A 33 3.14 13.38 21.62
C ARG A 33 2.66 12.25 20.70
N ASP A 34 3.31 11.11 20.89
CA ASP A 34 3.00 9.79 20.32
C ASP A 34 3.53 9.53 18.92
N ALA A 35 4.00 8.30 18.74
CA ALA A 35 4.59 7.76 17.52
C ALA A 35 3.88 8.30 16.27
N GLU A 36 4.63 8.96 15.39
CA GLU A 36 4.17 9.52 14.12
C GLU A 36 3.02 8.66 13.55
N ALA A 37 1.81 9.22 13.51
CA ALA A 37 0.60 8.47 13.18
C ALA A 37 0.80 7.70 11.88
N PRO A 38 0.28 6.47 11.73
CA PRO A 38 0.48 5.65 10.53
C PRO A 38 0.21 6.41 9.23
N GLY A 39 -0.83 7.26 9.22
CA GLY A 39 -1.14 8.18 8.13
C GLY A 39 -0.02 9.15 7.78
N LEU A 40 0.59 9.80 8.78
CA LEU A 40 1.67 10.76 8.55
C LEU A 40 2.94 10.08 8.02
N ARG A 41 3.27 8.88 8.52
CA ARG A 41 4.40 8.09 8.01
C ARG A 41 4.21 7.72 6.54
N LEU A 42 2.99 7.31 6.17
CA LEU A 42 2.65 7.00 4.79
C LEU A 42 2.81 8.22 3.89
N MET A 43 2.24 9.36 4.29
CA MET A 43 2.32 10.59 3.49
C MET A 43 3.77 11.08 3.34
N ASN A 44 4.57 11.02 4.41
CA ASN A 44 6.00 11.34 4.35
C ASN A 44 6.77 10.40 3.41
N PHE A 45 6.52 9.10 3.51
CA PHE A 45 7.11 8.10 2.61
C PHE A 45 6.75 8.41 1.14
N LEU A 46 5.47 8.65 0.85
CA LEU A 46 5.00 8.91 -0.51
C LEU A 46 5.55 10.22 -1.08
N SER A 47 5.59 11.30 -0.30
CA SER A 47 6.18 12.57 -0.74
C SER A 47 7.64 12.44 -1.21
N THR A 48 8.37 11.46 -0.66
CA THR A 48 9.77 11.21 -1.01
C THR A 48 9.92 10.22 -2.17
N HIS A 49 9.05 9.20 -2.25
CA HIS A 49 9.24 8.05 -3.14
C HIS A 49 8.26 7.96 -4.31
N GLN A 50 7.26 8.85 -4.41
CA GLN A 50 6.20 8.76 -5.43
C GLN A 50 6.75 8.60 -6.85
N THR A 51 7.67 9.46 -7.29
CA THR A 51 8.22 9.41 -8.67
C THR A 51 8.89 8.08 -8.96
N GLU A 52 9.61 7.53 -7.98
CA GLU A 52 10.29 6.24 -8.10
C GLU A 52 9.30 5.08 -8.17
N ILE A 53 8.25 5.12 -7.36
CA ILE A 53 7.17 4.13 -7.35
C ILE A 53 6.46 4.12 -8.70
N MET A 54 5.99 5.28 -9.18
CA MET A 54 5.25 5.36 -10.44
C MET A 54 6.11 4.98 -11.64
N ALA A 55 7.39 5.34 -11.64
CA ALA A 55 8.32 4.90 -12.69
C ALA A 55 8.48 3.38 -12.72
N ARG A 56 8.45 2.73 -11.55
CA ARG A 56 8.58 1.28 -11.44
C ARG A 56 7.30 0.55 -11.87
N GLU A 57 6.12 1.11 -11.60
CA GLU A 57 4.84 0.47 -11.89
C GLU A 57 4.41 0.59 -13.36
N LYS A 58 4.93 1.58 -14.11
CA LYS A 58 4.51 1.89 -15.49
C LYS A 58 4.43 0.66 -16.42
N ASP A 59 5.41 -0.23 -16.34
CA ASP A 59 5.53 -1.43 -17.20
C ASP A 59 5.71 -2.72 -16.37
N ASN A 60 5.24 -2.71 -15.10
CA ASN A 60 5.42 -3.83 -14.18
C ASN A 60 4.36 -4.93 -14.39
N GLU A 61 4.73 -6.02 -15.05
CA GLU A 61 3.78 -7.12 -15.30
C GLU A 61 4.04 -8.37 -14.42
N ARG A 62 5.10 -8.38 -13.60
CA ARG A 62 5.67 -9.62 -13.05
C ARG A 62 6.14 -9.55 -11.59
N TYR A 63 6.15 -8.37 -10.98
CA TYR A 63 6.65 -8.23 -9.62
C TYR A 63 5.59 -7.58 -8.74
N ALA A 64 5.57 -7.95 -7.47
CA ALA A 64 4.97 -7.12 -6.43
C ALA A 64 6.10 -6.48 -5.63
N TYR A 65 6.28 -5.18 -5.85
CA TYR A 65 7.19 -4.34 -5.08
C TYR A 65 6.47 -3.88 -3.81
N LEU A 66 7.10 -4.15 -2.66
CA LEU A 66 6.54 -3.88 -1.35
C LEU A 66 7.40 -2.87 -0.61
N TYR A 67 6.72 -1.90 -0.01
CA TYR A 67 7.30 -0.79 0.74
C TYR A 67 6.83 -0.86 2.20
N GLY A 68 7.78 -0.92 3.11
CA GLY A 68 7.53 -1.10 4.54
C GLY A 68 7.34 0.25 5.24
N VAL A 69 6.20 0.42 5.90
CA VAL A 69 5.93 1.58 6.78
C VAL A 69 5.32 1.06 8.09
N GLY A 70 6.09 1.17 9.18
CA GLY A 70 5.71 0.60 10.47
C GLY A 70 5.60 -0.93 10.39
N SER A 71 4.44 -1.47 10.77
CA SER A 71 4.12 -2.90 10.75
C SER A 71 3.39 -3.36 9.48
N TYR A 72 3.39 -2.54 8.43
CA TYR A 72 2.66 -2.80 7.19
C TYR A 72 3.56 -2.74 5.97
N TRP A 73 3.16 -3.51 4.96
CA TRP A 73 3.79 -3.56 3.65
C TRP A 73 2.78 -3.18 2.60
N MET A 74 3.14 -2.21 1.77
CA MET A 74 2.24 -1.61 0.79
C MET A 74 2.77 -1.79 -0.62
N ALA A 75 1.85 -1.93 -1.56
CA ALA A 75 2.09 -2.01 -2.98
C ALA A 75 1.18 -1.02 -3.71
N PHE A 76 1.58 -0.62 -4.91
CA PHE A 76 0.86 0.37 -5.74
C PHE A 76 0.61 -0.19 -7.13
N GLU A 77 -0.49 0.21 -7.77
CA GLU A 77 -0.82 -0.09 -9.16
C GLU A 77 -0.68 -1.59 -9.49
N HIS A 78 0.18 -1.97 -10.44
CA HIS A 78 0.39 -3.36 -10.83
C HIS A 78 0.88 -4.22 -9.67
N SER A 79 1.78 -3.71 -8.83
CA SER A 79 2.19 -4.40 -7.60
C SER A 79 1.02 -4.57 -6.64
N ALA A 80 0.12 -3.59 -6.52
CA ALA A 80 -1.09 -3.69 -5.68
C ALA A 80 -2.02 -4.80 -6.17
N TYR A 81 -2.24 -4.88 -7.49
CA TYR A 81 -3.01 -5.94 -8.11
C TYR A 81 -2.41 -7.32 -7.81
N GLN A 82 -1.10 -7.46 -7.98
CA GLN A 82 -0.42 -8.72 -7.69
C GLN A 82 -0.50 -9.07 -6.20
N LEU A 83 -0.36 -8.09 -5.31
CA LEU A 83 -0.51 -8.29 -3.87
C LEU A 83 -1.93 -8.76 -3.54
N ARG A 84 -2.96 -8.14 -4.12
CA ARG A 84 -4.37 -8.51 -3.95
C ARG A 84 -4.69 -9.93 -4.40
N ARG A 85 -3.98 -10.44 -5.40
CA ARG A 85 -4.08 -11.85 -5.84
C ARG A 85 -3.44 -12.81 -4.86
N LEU A 86 -2.27 -12.45 -4.31
CA LEU A 86 -1.54 -13.29 -3.35
C LEU A 86 -2.20 -13.27 -1.97
N PHE A 87 -2.82 -12.16 -1.61
CA PHE A 87 -3.51 -11.93 -0.34
C PHE A 87 -4.94 -11.46 -0.63
N PRO A 88 -5.89 -12.35 -0.89
CA PRO A 88 -7.25 -11.97 -1.26
C PRO A 88 -8.04 -11.19 -0.20
N GLN A 89 -7.50 -11.03 1.00
CA GLN A 89 -8.08 -10.25 2.10
C GLN A 89 -7.33 -8.92 2.32
N SER A 90 -6.30 -8.62 1.53
CA SER A 90 -5.56 -7.36 1.64
C SER A 90 -6.49 -6.18 1.41
N GLU A 91 -6.36 -5.15 2.22
CA GLU A 91 -7.15 -3.94 2.04
C GLU A 91 -6.64 -3.10 0.87
N THR A 92 -7.58 -2.52 0.13
CA THR A 92 -7.33 -1.61 -0.97
C THR A 92 -7.84 -0.20 -0.65
N SER A 93 -7.11 0.79 -1.17
CA SER A 93 -7.38 2.21 -1.02
C SER A 93 -6.94 2.99 -2.26
N ILE A 94 -7.56 4.13 -2.50
CA ILE A 94 -7.10 5.09 -3.51
C ILE A 94 -6.27 6.17 -2.83
N ILE A 95 -5.20 6.59 -3.51
CA ILE A 95 -4.38 7.75 -3.15
C ILE A 95 -4.39 8.72 -4.32
N ARG A 96 -4.49 10.02 -4.01
CA ARG A 96 -4.38 11.09 -5.02
C ARG A 96 -3.10 11.88 -4.80
N PHE A 97 -2.20 11.81 -5.77
CA PHE A 97 -0.99 12.62 -5.74
C PHE A 97 -1.22 13.96 -6.43
N VAL A 98 -0.72 15.05 -5.83
CA VAL A 98 -0.82 16.39 -6.44
C VAL A 98 -0.14 16.47 -7.80
N THR A 99 0.93 15.69 -8.00
CA THR A 99 1.72 15.66 -9.24
C THR A 99 1.28 14.57 -10.23
N TYR A 100 0.21 13.82 -9.93
CA TYR A 100 -0.30 12.76 -10.79
C TYR A 100 -1.82 12.89 -10.98
N PRO A 101 -2.31 13.05 -12.23
CA PRO A 101 -3.70 13.44 -12.46
C PRO A 101 -4.71 12.30 -12.32
N PHE A 102 -4.27 11.06 -12.10
CA PHE A 102 -5.13 9.89 -12.00
C PHE A 102 -5.10 9.30 -10.58
N PRO A 103 -6.19 8.67 -10.09
CA PRO A 103 -6.16 7.95 -8.83
C PRO A 103 -5.12 6.82 -8.89
N VAL A 104 -4.44 6.58 -7.78
CA VAL A 104 -3.47 5.49 -7.64
C VAL A 104 -4.03 4.49 -6.65
N VAL A 105 -4.10 3.22 -7.06
CA VAL A 105 -4.59 2.14 -6.19
C VAL A 105 -3.44 1.61 -5.35
N MET A 106 -3.65 1.55 -4.05
CA MET A 106 -2.77 0.94 -3.07
C MET A 106 -3.41 -0.32 -2.51
N ALA A 107 -2.60 -1.36 -2.31
CA ALA A 107 -2.97 -2.52 -1.50
C ALA A 107 -1.97 -2.68 -0.35
N ALA A 108 -2.43 -3.17 0.79
CA ALA A 108 -1.60 -3.30 1.98
C ALA A 108 -1.86 -4.61 2.73
N VAL A 109 -0.78 -5.15 3.30
CA VAL A 109 -0.79 -6.37 4.14
C VAL A 109 0.03 -6.12 5.40
N SER A 110 -0.28 -6.83 6.47
CA SER A 110 0.50 -6.78 7.69
C SER A 110 1.85 -7.48 7.56
N ASP A 111 2.83 -7.09 8.36
CA ASP A 111 4.10 -7.79 8.48
C ASP A 111 3.90 -9.27 8.88
N ALA A 112 2.91 -9.56 9.73
CA ALA A 112 2.57 -10.92 10.13
C ALA A 112 2.08 -11.79 8.95
N GLU A 113 1.20 -11.26 8.11
CA GLU A 113 0.72 -11.96 6.90
C GLU A 113 1.84 -12.17 5.90
N LEU A 114 2.64 -11.13 5.63
CA LEU A 114 3.77 -11.23 4.71
C LEU A 114 4.82 -12.22 5.23
N TYR A 115 5.10 -12.20 6.53
CA TYR A 115 6.00 -13.14 7.18
C TYR A 115 5.48 -14.58 7.06
N ALA A 116 4.21 -14.83 7.36
CA ALA A 116 3.59 -16.14 7.21
C ALA A 116 3.65 -16.66 5.77
N TYR A 117 3.43 -15.78 4.79
CA TYR A 117 3.56 -16.07 3.36
C TYR A 117 5.00 -16.40 2.96
N SER A 118 5.97 -15.61 3.44
CA SER A 118 7.40 -15.78 3.14
C SER A 118 7.97 -17.13 3.57
N ARG A 119 7.38 -17.79 4.59
CA ARG A 119 7.82 -19.12 5.01
C ARG A 119 7.62 -20.21 3.96
N ARG A 120 6.82 -19.94 2.93
CA ARG A 120 6.51 -20.89 1.84
C ARG A 120 6.84 -20.35 0.44
N HIS A 121 7.31 -19.11 0.34
CA HIS A 121 7.48 -18.41 -0.94
C HIS A 121 8.76 -17.59 -0.95
N ILE A 122 9.29 -17.33 -2.15
CA ILE A 122 10.52 -16.53 -2.32
C ILE A 122 10.18 -15.04 -2.19
N LEU A 123 10.48 -14.47 -1.02
CA LEU A 123 10.45 -13.04 -0.75
C LEU A 123 11.88 -12.50 -0.75
N ARG A 124 12.19 -11.61 -1.70
CA ARG A 124 13.52 -10.99 -1.77
C ARG A 124 13.56 -9.72 -0.94
N VAL A 125 14.53 -9.63 -0.04
CA VAL A 125 14.88 -8.38 0.67
C VAL A 125 15.81 -7.54 -0.22
N THR A 126 15.41 -6.32 -0.54
CA THR A 126 16.21 -5.42 -1.40
C THR A 126 16.73 -4.19 -0.67
N ALA A 127 16.04 -3.75 0.39
CA ALA A 127 16.46 -2.73 1.33
C ALA A 127 15.73 -2.96 2.68
N PRO A 128 16.07 -2.27 3.77
CA PRO A 128 15.39 -2.45 5.06
C PRO A 128 13.86 -2.36 4.95
N ASP A 129 13.37 -1.37 4.21
CA ASP A 129 11.98 -1.01 3.95
C ASP A 129 11.46 -1.54 2.60
N ARG A 130 12.21 -2.40 1.90
CA ARG A 130 11.83 -2.88 0.56
C ARG A 130 11.88 -4.38 0.43
N ARG A 131 10.83 -4.94 -0.16
CA ARG A 131 10.75 -6.35 -0.52
C ARG A 131 10.23 -6.50 -1.94
N VAL A 132 10.52 -7.64 -2.56
CA VAL A 132 10.02 -7.99 -3.89
C VAL A 132 9.54 -9.43 -3.89
N LEU A 133 8.32 -9.64 -4.37
CA LEU A 133 7.80 -10.95 -4.74
C LEU A 133 7.84 -11.10 -6.25
N MET A 134 8.36 -12.23 -6.73
CA MET A 134 8.19 -12.62 -8.12
C MET A 134 6.82 -13.27 -8.27
N THR A 135 6.04 -12.81 -9.23
CA THR A 135 4.69 -13.30 -9.49
C THR A 135 4.57 -13.85 -10.91
N GLU A 136 3.45 -14.52 -11.17
CA GLU A 136 3.10 -14.90 -12.53
C GLU A 136 2.90 -13.64 -13.38
N LYS A 137 3.49 -13.66 -14.58
CA LYS A 137 3.23 -12.63 -15.58
C LYS A 137 1.77 -12.73 -16.02
N LEU A 138 1.03 -11.63 -15.91
CA LEU A 138 -0.36 -11.57 -16.35
C LEU A 138 -0.56 -10.60 -17.51
N PRO A 139 -1.61 -10.80 -18.33
CA PRO A 139 -2.04 -9.82 -19.30
C PRO A 139 -2.44 -8.49 -18.63
N VAL A 140 -2.01 -7.37 -19.20
CA VAL A 140 -2.30 -6.02 -18.70
C VAL A 140 -3.81 -5.72 -18.63
N GLU A 141 -4.62 -6.41 -19.43
CA GLU A 141 -6.07 -6.28 -19.45
C GLU A 141 -6.70 -6.68 -18.12
N ARG A 142 -6.15 -7.71 -17.45
CA ARG A 142 -6.62 -8.15 -16.12
C ARG A 142 -6.37 -7.09 -15.06
N TYR A 143 -5.22 -6.43 -15.14
CA TYR A 143 -4.91 -5.29 -14.29
C TYR A 143 -5.89 -4.13 -14.55
N ARG A 144 -6.12 -3.77 -15.82
CA ARG A 144 -7.02 -2.66 -16.18
C ARG A 144 -8.46 -2.89 -15.72
N GLU A 145 -8.95 -4.11 -15.88
CA GLU A 145 -10.30 -4.49 -15.41
C GLU A 145 -10.42 -4.34 -13.90
N TRP A 146 -9.46 -4.91 -13.15
CA TRP A 146 -9.42 -4.78 -11.70
C TRP A 146 -9.31 -3.32 -11.24
N HIS A 147 -8.37 -2.57 -11.80
CA HIS A 147 -8.13 -1.17 -11.44
C HIS A 147 -9.38 -0.31 -11.66
N ARG A 148 -10.10 -0.52 -12.78
CA ARG A 148 -11.35 0.21 -13.03
C ARG A 148 -12.38 -0.05 -11.94
N VAL A 149 -12.56 -1.31 -11.53
CA VAL A 149 -13.51 -1.68 -10.46
C VAL A 149 -13.11 -1.03 -9.14
N GLU A 150 -11.84 -1.15 -8.74
CA GLU A 150 -11.37 -0.53 -7.48
C GLU A 150 -11.54 1.00 -7.50
N VAL A 151 -11.27 1.65 -8.64
CA VAL A 151 -11.47 3.10 -8.78
C VAL A 151 -12.95 3.45 -8.73
N GLU A 152 -13.84 2.70 -9.38
CA GLU A 152 -15.29 2.96 -9.34
C GLU A 152 -15.90 2.74 -7.94
N GLU A 153 -15.40 1.77 -7.18
CA GLU A 153 -15.92 1.42 -5.85
C GLU A 153 -15.36 2.29 -4.72
N LEU A 154 -14.16 2.85 -4.89
CA LEU A 154 -13.44 3.56 -3.83
C LEU A 154 -13.23 5.07 -4.08
N ALA A 155 -13.54 5.59 -5.28
CA ALA A 155 -13.37 7.03 -5.62
C ALA A 155 -14.57 7.88 -5.21
#